data_AF-A0A366X3D1-F1
#
_entry.id   AF-A0A366X3D1-F1
#
_cell.length_a   1.000
_cell.length_b   1.000
_cell.length_c   1.000
_cell.angle_alpha   90.00
_cell.angle_beta   90.00
_cell.angle_gamma   90.00
#
_symmetry.space_group_name_H-M   'P 1'
#
loop_
_entity.id
_entity.type
_entity.pdbx_description
1 polymer ?
#
loop_
_entity_poly.entity_id
_entity_poly.type
_entity_poly.pdbx_seq_one_letter_code
_entity_poly.pdbx_strand_id
1 'polypeptide(L)'
;MAQVEHLKNLGLNELLETKEYYIAAMDELEIEETLHPVPEGKKTNNPEIEAKRAALREIDRLKAIGEYQNVRARLRKELEEGPLSGLLNSDGIKIPVKFLEFAERWSNLRAGMESPDQDQLRRFQKFFETADIMSKPLPEISDLLAVLEPAEVKKKSGRKVEIRPKWRKDAGVLDEMRVMVVRGLSIPEAARQMAFKEGFAHQDSRAKRFENLYRARLRLR
;
A
#
# COMPACT_ATOMS: atom_id res chain seq x y z
N MET A 1 3.35 33.49 -6.02
CA MET A 1 4.27 32.77 -5.10
C MET A 1 3.64 32.70 -3.72
N ALA A 2 2.76 31.73 -3.47
CA ALA A 2 2.17 31.47 -2.15
C ALA A 2 1.57 30.05 -2.12
N GLN A 3 2.42 29.04 -1.96
CA GLN A 3 2.06 27.68 -1.52
C GLN A 3 3.25 27.20 -0.70
N VAL A 4 3.39 27.73 0.52
CA VAL A 4 4.59 27.60 1.34
C VAL A 4 4.21 26.74 2.56
N GLU A 5 4.84 25.57 2.67
CA GLU A 5 4.93 24.73 3.90
C GLU A 5 3.66 24.04 4.41
N HIS A 6 2.96 23.30 3.54
CA HIS A 6 1.79 22.53 3.97
C HIS A 6 2.15 21.27 4.78
N LEU A 7 3.23 20.54 4.44
CA LEU A 7 3.56 19.27 5.10
C LEU A 7 4.34 19.42 6.40
N LYS A 8 5.13 20.49 6.55
CA LYS A 8 6.02 20.70 7.69
C LYS A 8 5.31 20.94 9.02
N ASN A 9 4.02 21.28 8.98
CA ASN A 9 3.25 21.66 10.17
C ASN A 9 2.22 20.60 10.59
N LEU A 10 2.11 19.49 9.86
CA LEU A 10 1.08 18.47 10.08
C LEU A 10 1.56 17.36 11.02
N GLY A 11 0.64 16.88 11.87
CA GLY A 11 0.85 15.66 12.66
C GLY A 11 0.84 14.39 11.81
N LEU A 12 1.31 13.26 12.36
CA LEU A 12 1.37 11.97 11.64
C LEU A 12 0.00 11.55 11.06
N ASN A 13 -1.07 11.68 11.83
CA ASN A 13 -2.41 11.31 11.37
C ASN A 13 -2.86 12.19 10.20
N GLU A 14 -2.63 13.50 10.26
CA GLU A 14 -3.00 14.43 9.21
C GLU A 14 -2.18 14.19 7.93
N LEU A 15 -0.90 13.87 8.06
CA LEU A 15 -0.03 13.54 6.93
C LEU A 15 -0.51 12.29 6.18
N LEU A 16 -0.95 11.25 6.90
CA LEU A 16 -1.49 10.03 6.30
C LEU A 16 -2.79 10.26 5.50
N GLU A 17 -3.45 11.41 5.68
CA GLU A 17 -4.63 11.82 4.91
C GLU A 17 -4.28 12.72 3.72
N THR A 18 -3.00 13.09 3.54
CA THR A 18 -2.55 13.90 2.41
C THR A 18 -1.99 13.04 1.28
N LYS A 19 -2.30 13.40 0.04
CA LYS A 19 -1.72 12.73 -1.13
C LYS A 19 -0.24 13.04 -1.28
N GLU A 20 0.18 14.25 -0.89
CA GLU A 20 1.55 14.74 -1.00
C GLU A 20 2.51 13.90 -0.16
N TYR A 21 2.07 13.44 1.01
CA TYR A 21 2.81 12.47 1.82
C TYR A 21 3.12 11.18 1.03
N TYR A 22 2.11 10.56 0.40
CA TYR A 22 2.32 9.32 -0.37
C TYR A 22 3.18 9.55 -1.61
N ILE A 23 3.04 10.68 -2.30
CA ILE A 23 3.90 11.05 -3.44
C ILE A 23 5.36 11.17 -2.99
N ALA A 24 5.61 11.74 -1.81
CA ALA A 24 6.94 11.92 -1.26
C ALA A 24 7.56 10.59 -0.76
N ALA A 25 6.80 9.84 0.02
CA ALA A 25 7.30 8.76 0.86
C ALA A 25 7.26 7.37 0.21
N MET A 26 6.43 7.15 -0.82
CA MET A 26 6.23 5.84 -1.43
C MET A 26 6.42 5.86 -2.94
N ASP A 27 6.91 4.74 -3.47
CA ASP A 27 6.87 4.50 -4.91
C ASP A 27 5.44 4.20 -5.37
N GLU A 28 5.13 4.53 -6.62
CA GLU A 28 3.79 4.29 -7.19
C GLU A 28 3.36 2.82 -7.06
N LEU A 29 4.26 1.87 -7.30
CA LEU A 29 3.96 0.44 -7.18
C LEU A 29 3.66 0.01 -5.75
N GLU A 30 4.28 0.66 -4.76
CA GLU A 30 4.02 0.38 -3.35
C GLU A 30 2.63 0.88 -2.96
N ILE A 31 2.25 2.08 -3.44
CA ILE A 31 0.89 2.61 -3.24
C ILE A 31 -0.13 1.65 -3.88
N GLU A 32 0.10 1.20 -5.11
CA GLU A 32 -0.77 0.23 -5.79
C GLU A 32 -0.87 -1.11 -5.05
N GLU A 33 0.23 -1.58 -4.45
CA GLU A 33 0.26 -2.76 -3.59
C GLU A 33 -0.58 -2.61 -2.33
N THR A 34 -0.57 -1.43 -1.69
CA THR A 34 -1.41 -1.21 -0.51
C THR A 34 -2.91 -1.14 -0.84
N LEU A 35 -3.27 -0.71 -2.07
CA LEU A 35 -4.66 -0.63 -2.51
C LEU A 35 -5.19 -1.97 -3.06
N HIS A 36 -4.31 -2.88 -3.48
CA HIS A 36 -4.66 -4.22 -3.96
C HIS A 36 -4.50 -5.25 -2.81
N PRO A 37 -5.57 -5.88 -2.28
CA PRO A 37 -6.68 -6.47 -3.02
C PRO A 37 -8.04 -5.96 -2.52
N VAL A 38 -8.14 -4.66 -2.18
CA VAL A 38 -9.39 -4.11 -1.61
C VAL A 38 -10.54 -4.43 -2.57
N PRO A 39 -11.53 -5.26 -2.17
CA PRO A 39 -12.59 -5.69 -3.05
C PRO A 39 -13.38 -4.50 -3.58
N GLU A 40 -13.70 -4.53 -4.88
CA GLU A 40 -14.57 -3.54 -5.52
C GLU A 40 -15.85 -3.33 -4.68
N GLY A 41 -16.22 -2.07 -4.46
CA GLY A 41 -17.54 -1.70 -3.95
C GLY A 41 -17.67 -1.50 -2.43
N LYS A 42 -16.65 -1.79 -1.61
CA LYS A 42 -16.65 -1.26 -0.24
C LYS A 42 -16.15 0.18 -0.29
N LYS A 43 -17.07 1.15 -0.20
CA LYS A 43 -16.75 2.51 0.21
C LYS A 43 -16.08 2.43 1.58
N THR A 44 -14.77 2.33 1.59
CA THR A 44 -13.99 2.56 2.79
C THR A 44 -14.00 4.06 2.96
N ASN A 45 -14.76 4.59 3.94
CA ASN A 45 -14.63 5.97 4.41
C ASN A 45 -13.28 6.18 5.14
N ASN A 46 -12.20 5.57 4.62
CA ASN A 46 -10.87 5.65 5.18
C ASN A 46 -10.12 6.77 4.42
N PRO A 47 -9.87 7.92 5.08
CA PRO A 47 -9.20 9.05 4.46
C PRO A 47 -7.83 8.69 3.86
N GLU A 48 -7.10 7.75 4.47
CA GLU A 48 -5.82 7.25 3.94
C GLU A 48 -5.98 6.55 2.57
N ILE A 49 -7.06 5.79 2.36
CA ILE A 49 -7.31 5.13 1.07
C ILE A 49 -7.61 6.18 0.00
N GLU A 50 -8.41 7.20 0.31
CA GLU A 50 -8.68 8.30 -0.61
C GLU A 50 -7.43 9.14 -0.92
N ALA A 51 -6.59 9.38 0.08
CA ALA A 51 -5.30 10.06 -0.09
C ALA A 51 -4.36 9.29 -1.03
N LYS A 52 -4.27 7.96 -0.88
CA LYS A 52 -3.51 7.08 -1.78
C LYS A 52 -4.04 7.09 -3.22
N ARG A 53 -5.38 7.01 -3.40
CA ARG A 53 -6.01 7.15 -4.73
C ARG A 53 -5.71 8.51 -5.35
N ALA A 54 -5.83 9.58 -4.58
CA ALA A 54 -5.51 10.93 -5.00
C ALA A 54 -4.03 11.10 -5.35
N ALA A 55 -3.13 10.44 -4.62
CA ALA A 55 -1.70 10.39 -4.95
C ALA A 55 -1.46 9.71 -6.29
N LEU A 56 -2.09 8.55 -6.56
CA LEU A 56 -1.98 7.88 -7.86
C LEU A 56 -2.46 8.76 -9.02
N ARG A 57 -3.59 9.47 -8.86
CA ARG A 57 -4.10 10.43 -9.86
C ARG A 57 -3.10 11.55 -10.14
N GLU A 58 -2.48 12.10 -9.10
CA GLU A 58 -1.47 13.15 -9.27
C GLU A 58 -0.18 12.60 -9.88
N ILE A 59 0.26 11.40 -9.49
CA ILE A 59 1.41 10.71 -10.09
C ILE A 59 1.18 10.48 -11.59
N ASP A 60 -0.01 10.06 -11.99
CA ASP A 60 -0.38 9.90 -13.41
C ASP A 60 -0.20 11.22 -14.17
N ARG A 61 -0.72 12.32 -13.62
CA ARG A 61 -0.57 13.68 -14.19
C ARG A 61 0.90 14.08 -14.29
N LEU A 62 1.66 13.94 -13.20
CA LEU A 62 3.06 14.34 -13.09
C LEU A 62 3.98 13.52 -14.00
N LYS A 63 3.78 12.20 -14.09
CA LYS A 63 4.55 11.34 -14.99
C LYS A 63 4.24 11.63 -16.45
N ALA A 64 2.98 11.96 -16.77
CA ALA A 64 2.60 12.31 -18.14
C ALA A 64 3.28 13.60 -18.65
N ILE A 65 3.53 14.57 -17.75
CA ILE A 65 4.24 15.82 -18.07
C ILE A 65 5.75 15.78 -17.77
N GLY A 66 6.27 14.68 -17.21
CA GLY A 66 7.70 14.52 -16.89
C GLY A 66 8.18 15.18 -15.58
N GLU A 67 7.28 15.71 -14.75
CA GLU A 67 7.61 16.47 -13.53
C GLU A 67 7.64 15.63 -12.24
N TYR A 68 7.30 14.34 -12.33
CA TYR A 68 7.12 13.48 -11.15
C TYR A 68 8.35 13.46 -10.23
N GLN A 69 9.56 13.28 -10.77
CA GLN A 69 10.77 13.19 -9.96
C GLN A 69 11.10 14.51 -9.27
N ASN A 70 10.90 15.65 -9.94
CA ASN A 70 11.13 16.98 -9.38
C ASN A 70 10.18 17.27 -8.22
N VAL A 71 8.87 17.02 -8.44
CA VAL A 71 7.85 17.23 -7.41
C VAL A 71 8.05 16.28 -6.24
N ARG A 72 8.34 15.00 -6.50
CA ARG A 72 8.65 14.03 -5.45
C ARG A 72 9.85 14.46 -4.61
N ALA A 73 10.95 14.87 -5.24
CA ALA A 73 12.14 15.32 -4.52
C ALA A 73 11.85 16.56 -3.65
N ARG A 74 11.07 17.52 -4.18
CA ARG A 74 10.64 18.70 -3.41
C ARG A 74 9.81 18.31 -2.19
N LEU A 75 8.76 17.51 -2.38
CA LEU A 75 7.89 17.07 -1.29
C LEU A 75 8.64 16.22 -0.25
N ARG A 76 9.56 15.37 -0.71
CA ARG A 76 10.44 14.58 0.17
C ARG A 76 11.31 15.48 1.04
N LYS A 77 11.91 16.52 0.46
CA LYS A 77 12.69 17.51 1.23
C LYS A 77 11.84 18.23 2.26
N GLU A 78 10.61 18.62 1.90
CA GLU A 78 9.68 19.23 2.87
C GLU A 78 9.35 18.29 4.03
N LEU A 79 9.20 17.00 3.75
CA LEU A 79 8.93 15.97 4.76
C LEU A 79 10.14 15.71 5.68
N GLU A 80 11.34 15.69 5.10
CA GLU A 80 12.63 15.55 5.81
C GLU A 80 12.99 16.77 6.66
N GLU A 81 12.46 17.95 6.33
CA GLU A 81 12.62 19.18 7.14
C GLU A 81 11.51 19.36 8.18
N GLY A 82 10.53 18.46 8.24
CA GLY A 82 9.38 18.51 9.14
C GLY A 82 9.58 17.78 10.48
N PRO A 83 8.57 17.81 11.37
CA PRO A 83 8.62 17.20 12.70
C PRO A 83 8.75 15.66 12.67
N LEU A 84 8.54 15.03 11.51
CA LEU A 84 8.70 13.58 11.30
C LEU A 84 10.00 13.20 10.58
N SER A 85 10.95 14.12 10.44
CA SER A 85 12.24 13.91 9.78
C SER A 85 12.99 12.65 10.23
N GLY A 86 12.87 12.26 11.50
CA GLY A 86 13.47 11.04 12.06
C GLY A 86 12.78 9.71 11.71
N LEU A 87 11.58 9.75 11.11
CA LEU A 87 10.81 8.56 10.75
C LEU A 87 11.02 8.12 9.29
N LEU A 88 11.63 8.98 8.47
CA LEU A 88 11.82 8.79 7.04
C LEU A 88 13.29 8.46 6.75
N ASN A 89 13.55 7.26 6.24
CA ASN A 89 14.82 6.97 5.58
C ASN A 89 14.57 6.71 4.08
N SER A 90 15.66 6.53 3.31
CA SER A 90 15.71 6.29 1.86
C SER A 90 14.57 5.41 1.30
N ASP A 91 14.07 4.45 2.09
CA ASP A 91 13.18 3.36 1.68
C ASP A 91 11.80 3.31 2.43
N GLY A 92 11.33 4.43 3.00
CA GLY A 92 9.99 4.52 3.63
C GLY A 92 10.00 4.68 5.16
N ILE A 93 8.81 4.60 5.80
CA ILE A 93 8.67 4.73 7.26
C ILE A 93 9.35 3.54 7.95
N LYS A 94 10.32 3.80 8.84
CA LYS A 94 10.66 2.81 9.87
C LYS A 94 9.48 2.69 10.81
N ILE A 95 8.63 1.67 10.59
CA ILE A 95 7.83 1.13 11.68
C ILE A 95 8.85 0.72 12.75
N PRO A 96 8.82 1.31 13.97
CA PRO A 96 9.77 0.92 15.00
C PRO A 96 9.75 -0.59 15.17
N VAL A 97 10.90 -1.25 15.30
CA VAL A 97 10.98 -2.72 15.44
C VAL A 97 10.02 -3.21 16.54
N LYS A 98 9.91 -2.44 17.63
CA LYS A 98 8.94 -2.67 18.72
C LYS A 98 7.48 -2.70 18.27
N PHE A 99 7.10 -1.91 17.27
CA PHE A 99 5.74 -1.91 16.71
C PHE A 99 5.52 -3.10 15.77
N LEU A 100 6.54 -3.53 15.00
CA LEU A 100 6.46 -4.76 14.22
C LEU A 100 6.30 -5.98 15.13
N GLU A 101 7.11 -6.06 16.19
CA GLU A 101 7.01 -7.10 17.22
C GLU A 101 5.65 -7.08 17.90
N PHE A 102 5.14 -5.90 18.26
CA PHE A 102 3.80 -5.76 18.82
C PHE A 102 2.72 -6.26 17.84
N ALA A 103 2.79 -5.88 16.58
CA ALA A 103 1.82 -6.29 15.56
C ALA A 103 1.83 -7.80 15.33
N GLU A 104 3.01 -8.43 15.31
CA GLU A 104 3.15 -9.89 15.24
C GLU A 104 2.55 -10.59 16.47
N ARG A 105 2.87 -10.10 17.68
CA ARG A 105 2.33 -10.63 18.94
C ARG A 105 0.81 -10.47 19.03
N TRP A 106 0.27 -9.34 18.57
CA TRP A 106 -1.17 -9.10 18.50
C TRP A 106 -1.84 -10.01 17.47
N SER A 107 -1.22 -10.20 16.32
CA SER A 107 -1.69 -11.15 15.31
C SER A 107 -1.68 -12.59 15.83
N ASN A 108 -0.72 -12.98 16.66
CA ASN A 108 -0.66 -14.30 17.30
C ASN A 108 -1.85 -14.52 18.24
N LEU A 109 -2.15 -13.55 19.12
CA LEU A 109 -3.32 -13.60 20.00
C LEU A 109 -4.61 -13.77 19.19
N ARG A 110 -4.79 -12.96 18.13
CA ARG A 110 -5.96 -13.04 17.25
C ARG A 110 -6.07 -14.41 16.59
N ALA A 111 -4.96 -14.95 16.09
CA ALA A 111 -4.93 -16.26 15.46
C ALA A 111 -5.34 -17.40 16.41
N GLY A 112 -4.91 -17.35 17.68
CA GLY A 112 -5.35 -18.32 18.69
C GLY A 112 -6.81 -18.15 19.09
N MET A 113 -7.33 -16.93 19.16
CA MET A 113 -8.76 -16.65 19.40
C MET A 113 -9.68 -17.03 18.22
N GLU A 114 -9.13 -17.16 17.02
CA GLU A 114 -9.83 -17.62 15.81
C GLU A 114 -9.51 -19.08 15.46
N SER A 115 -8.80 -19.80 16.35
CA SER A 115 -8.34 -21.17 16.10
C SER A 115 -9.50 -22.18 16.04
N PRO A 116 -9.49 -23.12 15.08
CA PRO A 116 -10.47 -24.21 15.03
C PRO A 116 -10.22 -25.27 16.13
N ASP A 117 -9.05 -25.27 16.77
CA ASP A 117 -8.75 -26.12 17.91
C ASP A 117 -9.34 -25.50 19.20
N GLN A 118 -10.31 -26.21 19.80
CA GLN A 118 -11.02 -25.77 20.99
C GLN A 118 -10.12 -25.61 22.22
N ASP A 119 -9.06 -26.42 22.34
CA ASP A 119 -8.17 -26.34 23.48
C ASP A 119 -7.24 -25.13 23.38
N GLN A 120 -6.75 -24.83 22.17
CA GLN A 120 -5.99 -23.61 21.90
C GLN A 120 -6.86 -22.36 22.05
N LEU A 121 -8.08 -22.37 21.51
CA LEU A 121 -9.05 -21.29 21.66
C LEU A 121 -9.29 -20.94 23.13
N ARG A 122 -9.54 -21.96 23.96
CA ARG A 122 -9.75 -21.78 25.42
C ARG A 122 -8.52 -21.22 26.13
N ARG A 123 -7.31 -21.67 25.78
CA ARG A 123 -6.06 -21.12 26.37
C ARG A 123 -5.88 -19.64 26.05
N PHE A 124 -6.10 -19.26 24.80
CA PHE A 124 -5.97 -17.87 24.34
C PHE A 124 -7.09 -16.97 24.89
N GLN A 125 -8.33 -17.45 24.97
CA GLN A 125 -9.44 -16.72 25.61
C GLN A 125 -9.18 -16.50 27.10
N LYS A 126 -8.78 -17.56 27.82
CA LYS A 126 -8.44 -17.45 29.25
C LYS A 126 -7.29 -16.48 29.47
N PHE A 127 -6.27 -16.50 28.61
CA PHE A 127 -5.19 -15.52 28.66
C PHE A 127 -5.73 -14.09 28.45
N PHE A 128 -6.54 -13.84 27.42
CA PHE A 128 -7.12 -12.53 27.14
C PHE A 128 -7.92 -11.97 28.31
N GLU A 129 -8.77 -12.81 28.91
CA GLU A 129 -9.60 -12.44 30.07
C GLU A 129 -8.76 -12.21 31.33
N THR A 130 -7.73 -13.03 31.57
CA THR A 130 -6.91 -12.95 32.79
C THR A 130 -5.88 -11.82 32.73
N ALA A 131 -5.33 -11.55 31.55
CA ALA A 131 -4.28 -10.55 31.36
C ALA A 131 -4.81 -9.11 31.36
N ASP A 132 -6.14 -8.93 31.31
CA ASP A 132 -6.85 -7.64 31.28
C ASP A 132 -6.17 -6.62 30.35
N ILE A 133 -5.91 -7.07 29.13
CA ILE A 133 -4.99 -6.42 28.20
C ILE A 133 -5.49 -5.02 27.81
N MET A 134 -6.82 -4.82 27.84
CA MET A 134 -7.48 -3.56 27.45
C MET A 134 -7.30 -2.43 28.48
N SER A 135 -6.92 -2.74 29.72
CA SER A 135 -6.72 -1.74 30.78
C SER A 135 -5.26 -1.28 30.92
N LYS A 136 -4.34 -1.87 30.15
CA LYS A 136 -2.89 -1.70 30.29
C LYS A 136 -2.27 -0.79 29.23
N PRO A 137 -1.13 -0.14 29.52
CA PRO A 137 -0.40 0.64 28.53
C PRO A 137 0.29 -0.25 27.49
N LEU A 138 0.44 0.26 26.26
CA LEU A 138 0.96 -0.49 25.09
C LEU A 138 2.28 -1.28 25.33
N PRO A 139 3.30 -0.75 26.04
CA PRO A 139 4.51 -1.51 26.34
C PRO A 139 4.23 -2.77 27.17
N GLU A 140 3.39 -2.66 28.21
CA GLU A 140 3.01 -3.79 29.06
C GLU A 140 2.18 -4.82 28.30
N ILE A 141 1.29 -4.36 27.41
CA ILE A 141 0.54 -5.26 26.52
C ILE A 141 1.52 -6.09 25.67
N SER A 142 2.51 -5.43 25.05
CA SER A 142 3.48 -6.11 24.19
C SER A 142 4.23 -7.21 24.94
N ASP A 143 4.63 -6.94 26.17
CA ASP A 143 5.39 -7.89 27.01
C ASP A 143 4.51 -9.05 27.48
N LEU A 144 3.24 -8.78 27.83
CA LEU A 144 2.28 -9.82 28.16
C LEU A 144 2.04 -10.76 26.97
N LEU A 145 1.84 -10.21 25.78
CA LEU A 145 1.61 -11.00 24.57
C LEU A 145 2.83 -11.82 24.15
N ALA A 146 4.04 -11.44 24.57
CA ALA A 146 5.26 -12.20 24.30
C ALA A 146 5.29 -13.57 25.00
N VAL A 147 4.52 -13.75 26.07
CA VAL A 147 4.45 -14.99 26.85
C VAL A 147 3.56 -16.04 26.17
N LEU A 148 2.74 -15.64 25.19
CA LEU A 148 1.88 -16.56 24.46
C LEU A 148 2.69 -17.52 23.60
N GLU A 149 2.34 -18.79 23.66
CA GLU A 149 2.81 -19.78 22.69
C GLU A 149 2.41 -19.35 21.26
N PRO A 150 3.21 -19.67 20.22
CA PRO A 150 2.78 -19.47 18.85
C PRO A 150 1.47 -20.22 18.58
N ALA A 151 0.47 -19.51 18.04
CA ALA A 151 -0.79 -20.13 17.65
C ALA A 151 -0.53 -21.12 16.50
N GLU A 152 -0.95 -22.36 16.71
CA GLU A 152 -0.96 -23.41 15.70
C GLU A 152 -2.06 -23.12 14.69
N VAL A 153 -1.76 -22.22 13.76
CA VAL A 153 -2.63 -22.00 12.61
C VAL A 153 -2.53 -23.22 11.72
N LYS A 154 -3.45 -24.19 11.89
CA LYS A 154 -3.83 -25.11 10.81
C LYS A 154 -4.37 -24.23 9.70
N LYS A 155 -3.46 -23.75 8.84
CA LYS A 155 -3.78 -22.84 7.74
C LYS A 155 -4.96 -23.46 7.02
N LYS A 156 -6.15 -22.85 7.11
CA LYS A 156 -7.22 -23.13 6.16
C LYS A 156 -6.54 -23.05 4.80
N SER A 157 -6.60 -24.13 4.03
CA SER A 157 -6.13 -24.20 2.65
C SER A 157 -6.93 -23.20 1.80
N GLY A 158 -6.72 -21.91 2.05
CA GLY A 158 -7.22 -20.80 1.30
C GLY A 158 -6.16 -20.44 0.27
N ARG A 159 -6.60 -20.21 -0.95
CA ARG A 159 -5.80 -19.65 -2.03
C ARG A 159 -5.01 -18.47 -1.47
N LYS A 160 -3.67 -18.54 -1.47
CA LYS A 160 -2.83 -17.41 -1.06
C LYS A 160 -3.32 -16.19 -1.83
N VAL A 161 -3.85 -15.20 -1.12
CA VAL A 161 -4.23 -13.93 -1.74
C VAL A 161 -2.94 -13.38 -2.31
N GLU A 162 -2.88 -13.25 -3.63
CA GLU A 162 -1.70 -12.71 -4.29
C GLU A 162 -1.63 -11.23 -3.92
N ILE A 163 -0.77 -10.91 -2.95
CA ILE A 163 -0.63 -9.57 -2.35
C ILE A 163 -0.08 -8.59 -3.40
N ARG A 164 0.60 -9.08 -4.45
CA ARG A 164 1.23 -8.25 -5.47
C ARG A 164 0.31 -8.00 -6.67
N PRO A 165 0.24 -6.78 -7.21
CA PRO A 165 -0.53 -6.47 -8.40
C PRO A 165 0.01 -7.21 -9.61
N LYS A 166 -0.89 -7.76 -10.42
CA LYS A 166 -0.57 -8.58 -11.59
C LYS A 166 0.23 -7.84 -12.65
N TRP A 167 0.16 -6.50 -12.67
CA TRP A 167 0.86 -5.65 -13.62
C TRP A 167 2.27 -5.23 -13.17
N ARG A 168 2.75 -5.64 -11.98
CA ARG A 168 4.08 -5.24 -11.49
C ARG A 168 5.20 -5.53 -12.49
N LYS A 169 5.12 -6.68 -13.18
CA LYS A 169 6.12 -7.10 -14.17
C LYS A 169 6.08 -6.29 -15.46
N ASP A 170 4.97 -5.61 -15.74
CA ASP A 170 4.74 -4.86 -16.98
C ASP A 170 4.65 -3.35 -16.72
N ALA A 171 5.05 -2.89 -15.53
CA ALA A 171 4.87 -1.50 -15.10
C ALA A 171 5.48 -0.48 -16.07
N GLY A 172 6.68 -0.76 -16.61
CA GLY A 172 7.33 0.10 -17.61
C GLY A 172 6.53 0.23 -18.91
N VAL A 173 5.98 -0.88 -19.40
CA VAL A 173 5.11 -0.87 -20.59
C VAL A 173 3.84 -0.06 -20.35
N LEU A 174 3.23 -0.22 -19.17
CA LEU A 174 2.04 0.53 -18.80
C LEU A 174 2.33 2.02 -18.59
N ASP A 175 3.52 2.39 -18.15
CA ASP A 175 3.97 3.78 -18.04
C ASP A 175 4.13 4.42 -19.44
N GLU A 176 4.63 3.69 -20.44
CA GLU A 176 4.62 4.17 -21.83
C GLU A 176 3.19 4.33 -22.38
N MET A 177 2.31 3.35 -22.10
CA MET A 177 0.90 3.45 -22.48
C MET A 177 0.23 4.69 -21.86
N ARG A 178 0.56 5.04 -20.61
CA ARG A 178 0.05 6.27 -19.97
C ARG A 178 0.35 7.50 -20.81
N VAL A 179 1.60 7.64 -21.26
CA VAL A 179 2.00 8.78 -22.08
C VAL A 179 1.23 8.82 -23.40
N MET A 180 1.04 7.67 -24.06
CA MET A 180 0.26 7.58 -25.30
C MET A 180 -1.20 7.98 -25.08
N VAL A 181 -1.83 7.47 -24.01
CA VAL A 181 -3.23 7.74 -23.70
C VAL A 181 -3.46 9.22 -23.39
N VAL A 182 -2.56 9.84 -22.62
CA VAL A 182 -2.63 11.30 -22.35
C VAL A 182 -2.46 12.12 -23.63
N ARG A 183 -1.67 11.63 -24.59
CA ARG A 183 -1.52 12.25 -25.92
C ARG A 183 -2.71 12.00 -26.85
N GLY A 184 -3.76 11.34 -26.39
CA GLY A 184 -5.03 11.18 -27.10
C GLY A 184 -5.26 9.81 -27.75
N LEU A 185 -4.35 8.85 -27.59
CA LEU A 185 -4.59 7.49 -28.07
C LEU A 185 -5.62 6.78 -27.18
N SER A 186 -6.45 5.94 -27.77
CA SER A 186 -7.29 5.04 -26.98
C SER A 186 -6.45 3.96 -26.29
N ILE A 187 -6.92 3.43 -25.17
CA ILE A 187 -6.23 2.33 -24.46
C ILE A 187 -5.95 1.12 -25.37
N PRO A 188 -6.90 0.65 -26.22
CA PRO A 188 -6.62 -0.44 -27.15
C PRO A 188 -5.53 -0.11 -28.18
N GLU A 189 -5.47 1.13 -28.67
CA GLU A 189 -4.43 1.56 -29.63
C GLU A 189 -3.05 1.61 -28.98
N ALA A 190 -2.94 2.21 -27.79
CA ALA A 190 -1.70 2.23 -27.03
C ALA A 190 -1.21 0.81 -26.71
N ALA A 191 -2.11 -0.10 -26.33
CA ALA A 191 -1.80 -1.49 -26.07
C ALA A 191 -1.29 -2.23 -27.31
N ARG A 192 -1.91 -2.00 -28.48
CA ARG A 192 -1.44 -2.56 -29.76
C ARG A 192 -0.05 -2.05 -30.12
N GLN A 193 0.20 -0.75 -29.97
CA GLN A 193 1.52 -0.18 -30.24
C GLN A 193 2.59 -0.77 -29.32
N MET A 194 2.30 -0.95 -28.03
CA MET A 194 3.26 -1.58 -27.11
C MET A 194 3.50 -3.06 -27.42
N ALA A 195 2.45 -3.83 -27.73
CA ALA A 195 2.59 -5.23 -28.13
C ALA A 195 3.39 -5.39 -29.43
N PHE A 196 3.21 -4.46 -30.38
CA PHE A 196 4.01 -4.42 -31.61
C PHE A 196 5.48 -4.11 -31.31
N LYS A 197 5.76 -3.10 -30.47
CA LYS A 197 7.13 -2.74 -30.06
C LYS A 197 7.88 -3.88 -29.36
N GLU A 198 7.19 -4.70 -28.57
CA GLU A 198 7.78 -5.84 -27.87
C GLU A 198 8.20 -6.98 -28.83
N GLY A 199 7.67 -7.00 -30.07
CA GLY A 199 8.10 -7.93 -31.12
C GLY A 199 7.68 -9.39 -30.92
N PHE A 200 6.71 -9.66 -30.04
CA PHE A 200 6.24 -11.03 -29.76
C PHE A 200 5.41 -11.62 -30.91
N ALA A 201 5.47 -12.94 -31.14
CA ALA A 201 4.71 -13.61 -32.21
C ALA A 201 3.17 -13.51 -32.07
N HIS A 202 2.66 -13.36 -30.85
CA HIS A 202 1.22 -13.29 -30.56
C HIS A 202 0.78 -11.89 -30.14
N GLN A 203 1.01 -10.89 -31.00
CA GLN A 203 0.81 -9.47 -30.71
C GLN A 203 -0.62 -9.14 -30.24
N ASP A 204 -1.65 -9.74 -30.84
CA ASP A 204 -3.05 -9.48 -30.45
C ASP A 204 -3.37 -9.92 -29.02
N SER A 205 -2.88 -11.11 -28.64
CA SER A 205 -3.05 -11.64 -27.29
C SER A 205 -2.32 -10.77 -26.26
N ARG A 206 -1.16 -10.24 -26.64
CA ARG A 206 -0.32 -9.39 -25.81
C ARG A 206 -0.94 -8.01 -25.63
N ALA A 207 -1.46 -7.43 -26.71
CA ALA A 207 -2.20 -6.17 -26.67
C ALA A 207 -3.41 -6.28 -25.73
N LYS A 208 -4.21 -7.35 -25.86
CA LYS A 208 -5.37 -7.58 -24.96
C LYS A 208 -4.95 -7.72 -23.50
N ARG A 209 -3.80 -8.36 -23.22
CA ARG A 209 -3.24 -8.44 -21.87
C ARG A 209 -2.86 -7.06 -21.34
N PHE A 210 -2.13 -6.26 -22.11
CA PHE A 210 -1.74 -4.91 -21.71
C PHE A 210 -2.94 -3.99 -21.48
N GLU A 211 -3.95 -4.05 -22.35
CA GLU A 211 -5.20 -3.32 -22.15
C GLU A 211 -5.85 -3.69 -20.80
N ASN A 212 -6.00 -5.00 -20.53
CA ASN A 212 -6.62 -5.46 -19.29
C ASN A 212 -5.84 -5.02 -18.05
N LEU A 213 -4.51 -5.13 -18.09
CA LEU A 213 -3.64 -4.69 -16.98
C LEU A 213 -3.71 -3.17 -16.78
N TYR A 214 -3.70 -2.39 -17.85
CA TYR A 214 -3.82 -0.93 -17.79
C TYR A 214 -5.16 -0.50 -17.19
N ARG A 215 -6.26 -1.11 -17.64
CA ARG A 215 -7.61 -0.87 -17.08
C ARG A 215 -7.69 -1.26 -15.61
N ALA A 216 -7.11 -2.40 -15.22
CA ALA A 216 -7.10 -2.82 -13.83
C ALA A 216 -6.34 -1.84 -12.94
N ARG A 217 -5.18 -1.36 -13.40
CA ARG A 217 -4.42 -0.29 -12.76
C ARG A 217 -5.28 0.97 -12.63
N LEU A 218 -6.03 1.37 -13.67
CA LEU A 218 -6.88 2.57 -13.67
C LEU A 218 -7.98 2.56 -12.61
N ARG A 219 -8.45 1.38 -12.18
CA ARG A 219 -9.47 1.25 -11.13
C ARG A 219 -8.97 1.62 -9.73
N LEU A 220 -7.65 1.69 -9.55
CA LEU A 220 -7.03 2.13 -8.30
C LEU A 220 -6.98 3.65 -8.15
N ARG A 221 -7.31 4.40 -9.21
CA ARG A 221 -7.39 5.85 -9.18
C ARG A 221 -8.75 6.34 -8.69
#